data_AF-A0A8H5MDF0-F1
#
_entry.id   AF-A0A8H5MDF0-F1
#
_cell.length_a   1.000
_cell.length_b   1.000
_cell.length_c   1.000
_cell.angle_alpha   90.00
_cell.angle_beta   90.00
_cell.angle_gamma   90.00
#
_symmetry.space_group_name_H-M   'P 1'
#
loop_
_entity.id
_entity.type
_entity.pdbx_description
1 polymer ?
#
loop_
_entity_poly.entity_id
_entity_poly.type
_entity_poly.pdbx_seq_one_letter_code
_entity_poly.pdbx_strand_id
1 'polypeptide(L)'
;MSYNQHEYPVLSRMARDYLAIQGSAASAERSFSSGGITDTARRGRLGDELFGQIQKLKSAYRDGRLKAQDEAWLHVQSFPGTSNSKI
;
A
#
# COMPACT_ATOMS: atom_id res chain seq x y z
N MET A 1 10.81 16.05 -14.74
CA MET A 1 9.84 15.59 -15.76
C MET A 1 10.63 14.94 -16.88
N SER A 2 10.18 13.80 -17.42
CA SER A 2 10.92 13.04 -18.43
C SER A 2 10.95 13.83 -19.75
N TYR A 3 12.14 13.99 -20.34
CA TYR A 3 12.38 14.71 -21.59
C TYR A 3 11.40 14.31 -22.71
N ASN A 4 11.15 13.01 -22.85
CA ASN A 4 10.26 12.41 -23.86
C ASN A 4 8.78 12.80 -23.70
N GLN A 5 8.40 13.27 -22.51
CA GLN A 5 7.02 13.65 -22.20
C GLN A 5 6.66 15.02 -22.83
N HIS A 6 7.65 15.90 -23.00
CA HIS A 6 7.47 17.20 -23.63
C HIS A 6 7.57 17.09 -25.16
N GLU A 7 8.44 16.21 -25.66
CA GLU A 7 8.64 15.99 -27.09
C GLU A 7 7.49 15.19 -27.72
N TYR A 8 6.92 14.22 -26.99
CA TYR A 8 5.82 13.39 -27.46
C TYR A 8 4.67 13.31 -26.44
N PRO A 9 3.86 14.37 -26.28
CA PRO A 9 2.84 14.44 -25.23
C PRO A 9 1.75 13.36 -25.37
N VAL A 10 1.36 13.02 -26.61
CA VAL A 10 0.33 12.00 -26.86
C VAL A 10 0.89 10.58 -26.67
N LEU A 11 2.05 10.29 -27.28
CA LEU A 11 2.67 8.97 -27.20
C LEU A 11 3.11 8.63 -25.77
N SER A 12 3.64 9.60 -25.03
CA SER A 12 4.02 9.39 -23.63
C SER A 12 2.83 9.12 -22.72
N ARG A 13 1.65 9.70 -23.03
CA ARG A 13 0.39 9.37 -22.34
C ARG A 13 -0.06 7.94 -22.66
N MET A 14 -0.10 7.58 -23.93
CA MET A 14 -0.44 6.21 -24.35
C MET A 14 0.51 5.17 -23.74
N ALA A 15 1.82 5.44 -23.76
CA ALA A 15 2.82 4.54 -23.18
C ALA A 15 2.58 4.29 -21.69
N ARG A 16 2.13 5.29 -20.92
CA ARG A 16 1.79 5.10 -19.50
C ARG A 16 0.57 4.23 -19.31
N ASP A 17 -0.46 4.40 -20.14
CA ASP A 17 -1.69 3.64 -20.03
C ASP A 17 -1.47 2.17 -20.44
N TYR A 18 -0.71 1.92 -21.51
CA TYR A 18 -0.48 0.56 -22.03
C TYR A 18 0.64 -0.21 -21.31
N LEU A 19 1.76 0.43 -20.97
CA LEU A 19 2.88 -0.27 -20.31
C LEU A 19 2.58 -0.58 -18.84
N ALA A 20 1.59 0.09 -18.24
CA ALA A 20 1.12 -0.24 -16.89
C ALA A 20 0.31 -1.55 -16.87
N ILE A 21 -0.18 -2.03 -18.03
CA ILE A 21 -0.91 -3.28 -18.12
C ILE A 21 0.09 -4.44 -17.97
N GLN A 22 -0.05 -5.20 -16.89
CA GLN A 22 0.80 -6.35 -16.64
C GLN A 22 0.57 -7.41 -17.73
N GLY A 23 1.63 -7.78 -18.46
CA GLY A 23 1.56 -8.85 -19.48
C GLY A 23 1.44 -10.28 -18.93
N SER A 24 1.39 -10.45 -17.61
CA SER A 24 1.33 -11.75 -16.93
C SER A 24 0.52 -11.67 -15.63
N ALA A 25 -0.14 -12.75 -15.25
CA ALA A 25 -0.85 -12.85 -13.97
C ALA A 25 0.09 -13.01 -12.76
N ALA A 26 1.41 -13.16 -12.94
CA ALA A 26 2.37 -13.48 -11.88
C ALA A 26 2.37 -12.49 -10.70
N SER A 27 2.08 -11.20 -10.95
CA SER A 27 1.97 -10.21 -9.87
C SER A 27 0.71 -10.41 -9.02
N ALA A 28 -0.41 -10.77 -9.65
CA ALA A 28 -1.64 -11.14 -8.96
C ALA A 28 -1.46 -12.44 -8.16
N GLU A 29 -0.86 -13.48 -8.77
CA GLU A 29 -0.56 -14.76 -8.12
C GLU A 29 0.33 -14.60 -6.89
N ARG A 30 1.36 -13.74 -6.97
CA ARG A 30 2.22 -13.43 -5.81
C ARG A 30 1.43 -12.79 -4.68
N SER A 31 0.52 -11.88 -4.99
CA SER A 31 -0.37 -11.27 -3.99
C SER A 31 -1.28 -12.31 -3.34
N PHE A 32 -1.91 -13.20 -4.12
CA PHE A 32 -2.75 -14.29 -3.61
C PHE A 32 -1.98 -15.29 -2.76
N SER A 33 -0.79 -15.72 -3.19
CA SER A 33 0.09 -16.60 -2.42
C SER A 33 0.47 -15.97 -1.07
N SER A 34 0.78 -14.67 -1.05
CA SER A 34 1.07 -13.94 0.19
C SER A 34 -0.16 -13.81 1.11
N GLY A 35 -1.36 -13.82 0.53
CA GLY A 35 -2.65 -13.78 1.23
C GLY A 35 -3.01 -15.12 1.88
N GLY A 36 -2.57 -16.25 1.31
CA GLY A 36 -2.83 -17.60 1.85
C GLY A 36 -2.35 -17.81 3.30
N ILE A 37 -1.29 -17.12 3.71
CA ILE A 37 -0.81 -17.13 5.11
C ILE A 37 -1.81 -16.42 6.05
N THR A 38 -2.53 -15.42 5.55
CA THR A 38 -3.54 -14.66 6.30
C THR A 38 -4.91 -15.35 6.24
N ASP A 39 -5.19 -16.08 5.15
CA ASP A 39 -6.45 -16.76 4.85
C ASP A 39 -6.57 -18.15 5.48
N THR A 40 -5.44 -18.80 5.80
CA THR A 40 -5.44 -20.17 6.33
C THR A 40 -6.35 -20.29 7.56
N ALA A 41 -7.22 -21.31 7.55
CA ALA A 41 -8.27 -21.60 8.55
C ALA A 41 -7.80 -21.58 10.03
N ARG A 42 -6.49 -21.64 10.26
CA ARG A 42 -5.83 -21.61 11.57
C ARG A 42 -5.84 -20.23 12.25
N ARG A 43 -6.10 -19.13 11.54
CA ARG A 43 -6.22 -17.78 12.14
C ARG A 43 -7.58 -17.14 11.82
N GLY A 44 -8.61 -17.66 12.48
CA GLY A 44 -9.82 -16.95 12.86
C GLY A 44 -10.64 -16.31 11.75
N ARG A 45 -11.31 -17.12 10.91
CA ARG A 45 -12.48 -16.78 10.05
C ARG A 45 -12.69 -15.27 9.82
N LEU A 46 -11.70 -14.61 9.21
CA LEU A 46 -11.82 -13.22 8.83
C LEU A 46 -12.81 -13.20 7.66
N GLY A 47 -13.94 -12.52 7.82
CA GLY A 47 -14.89 -12.37 6.71
C GLY A 47 -14.21 -11.71 5.51
N ASP A 48 -14.70 -12.00 4.30
CA ASP A 48 -14.11 -11.56 3.03
C ASP A 48 -13.82 -10.04 3.00
N GLU A 49 -14.71 -9.24 3.59
CA GLU A 49 -14.55 -7.79 3.70
C GLU A 49 -13.36 -7.39 4.57
N LEU A 50 -13.27 -7.93 5.79
CA LEU A 50 -12.19 -7.63 6.73
C LEU A 50 -10.84 -8.13 6.20
N PHE A 51 -10.84 -9.31 5.57
CA PHE A 51 -9.66 -9.84 4.91
C PHE A 51 -9.15 -8.87 3.82
N GLY A 52 -10.05 -8.39 2.96
CA GLY A 52 -9.71 -7.43 1.91
C GLY A 52 -9.17 -6.11 2.47
N GLN A 53 -9.75 -5.60 3.56
CA GLN A 53 -9.29 -4.38 4.23
C GLN A 53 -7.87 -4.55 4.79
N ILE A 54 -7.57 -5.68 5.44
CA ILE A 54 -6.23 -5.95 5.98
C ILE A 54 -5.19 -6.08 4.87
N GLN A 55 -5.52 -6.73 3.74
CA GLN A 55 -4.57 -6.80 2.61
C GLN A 55 -4.30 -5.41 2.00
N LYS A 56 -5.32 -4.55 1.89
CA LYS A 56 -5.14 -3.16 1.46
C LYS A 56 -4.24 -2.38 2.42
N LEU A 57 -4.47 -2.51 3.72
CA LEU A 57 -3.66 -1.87 4.76
C LEU A 57 -2.19 -2.33 4.69
N LYS A 58 -1.97 -3.64 4.58
CA LYS A 58 -0.63 -4.23 4.40
C LYS A 58 0.07 -3.69 3.15
N SER A 59 -0.63 -3.59 2.03
CA SER A 59 -0.08 -3.01 0.79
C SER A 59 0.26 -1.52 0.95
N ALA A 60 -0.57 -0.77 1.64
CA ALA A 60 -0.36 0.67 1.85
C ALA A 60 0.92 0.95 2.67
N TYR A 61 1.20 0.14 3.71
CA TYR A 61 2.48 0.22 4.42
C TYR A 61 3.66 -0.21 3.55
N ARG A 62 3.50 -1.30 2.77
CA ARG A 62 4.57 -1.80 1.89
C ARG A 62 4.98 -0.78 0.82
N ASP A 63 4.00 -0.09 0.24
CA ASP A 63 4.21 0.92 -0.80
C ASP A 63 4.64 2.27 -0.21
N GLY A 64 4.75 2.38 1.12
CA GLY A 64 5.12 3.61 1.82
C GLY A 64 4.06 4.71 1.75
N ARG A 65 2.84 4.40 1.33
CA ARG A 65 1.68 5.32 1.37
C ARG A 65 1.26 5.61 2.81
N LEU A 66 1.43 4.64 3.69
CA LEU A 66 1.33 4.79 5.13
C LEU A 66 2.70 4.53 5.74
N LYS A 67 3.07 5.31 6.75
CA LYS A 67 4.28 5.07 7.53
C LYS A 67 3.88 4.90 8.99
N ALA A 68 4.28 3.77 9.57
CA ALA A 68 3.97 3.45 10.96
C ALA A 68 4.50 4.53 11.93
N GLN A 69 5.60 5.21 11.60
CA GLN A 69 6.12 6.33 12.37
C GLN A 69 5.12 7.50 12.44
N ASP A 70 4.46 7.86 11.33
CA ASP A 70 3.57 9.02 11.26
C ASP A 70 2.29 8.77 12.08
N GLU A 71 1.81 7.53 12.10
CA GLU A 71 0.68 7.09 12.94
C GLU A 71 1.05 6.95 14.42
N ALA A 72 2.28 6.50 14.72
CA ALA A 72 2.79 6.42 16.09
C ALA A 72 2.85 7.82 16.73
N TRP A 73 3.26 8.84 15.98
CA TRP A 73 3.28 10.23 16.46
C TRP A 73 1.89 10.78 16.79
N LEU A 74 0.87 10.41 16.01
CA LEU A 74 -0.52 10.81 16.27
C LEU A 74 -1.05 10.16 17.56
N HIS A 75 -0.70 8.90 17.81
CA HIS A 75 -1.06 8.24 19.07
C HIS A 75 -0.30 8.83 20.27
N VAL A 76 1.00 9.12 20.16
CA VAL A 76 1.82 9.72 21.24
C VAL A 76 1.29 11.09 21.68
N GLN A 77 0.77 11.91 20.75
CA GLN A 77 0.17 13.22 21.08
C GLN A 77 -1.23 13.12 21.71
N SER A 78 -1.93 12.00 21.52
CA SER A 78 -3.27 11.78 22.09
C SER A 78 -3.26 11.26 23.54
N PHE A 79 -2.09 10.90 24.08
CA PHE A 79 -1.96 10.51 25.49
C PHE A 79 -1.97 11.75 26.39
N PRO A 80 -2.86 11.84 27.40
CA PRO A 80 -2.86 12.90 28.38
C PRO A 80 -1.70 12.67 29.35
N GLY A 81 -0.48 13.09 28.97
CA GLY A 81 0.69 12.91 29.83
C GLY A 81 2.02 13.44 29.31
N THR A 82 2.13 13.83 28.04
CA THR A 82 3.41 14.34 27.51
C THR A 82 3.48 15.86 27.64
N SER A 83 3.76 16.34 28.85
CA SER A 83 4.20 17.72 29.04
C SER A 83 5.53 17.92 28.30
N ASN A 84 5.51 18.70 27.23
CA ASN A 84 6.70 19.18 26.54
C ASN A 84 7.62 19.93 27.51
N SER A 85 8.68 19.28 28.00
CA SER A 85 9.87 20.00 28.48
C SER A 85 10.73 20.31 27.26
N LYS A 86 10.63 21.56 26.78
CA LYS A 86 11.63 22.13 25.88
C LYS A 86 12.99 22.10 26.59
N ILE A 87 13.96 21.41 26.00
CA ILE A 87 15.39 21.74 26.09
C ILE A 87 15.91 21.72 24.67
#